data_AF-A0A4P9YWG9-F1
#
_entry.id   AF-A0A4P9YWG9-F1
#
_cell.length_a   1.000
_cell.length_b   1.000
_cell.length_c   1.000
_cell.angle_alpha   90.00
_cell.angle_beta   90.00
_cell.angle_gamma   90.00
#
_symmetry.space_group_name_H-M   'P 1'
#
loop_
_entity.id
_entity.type
_entity.pdbx_description
1 polymer ?
#
loop_
_entity_poly.entity_id
_entity_poly.type
_entity_poly.pdbx_seq_one_letter_code
_entity_poly.pdbx_strand_id
1 'polypeptide(L)'
;MEDTLSEVAKHCAEQLRAYGECVERNPHSWDRQCSKQRQGLSLCAETHVSSLRRVKEACAEAIDAYDQCVKEHHQTPERCIDALRALHACTERAVGRPLRPSMPVSTESTDTPAASEHQ
;
A
#
# COMPACT_ATOMS: atom_id res chain seq x y z
N MET A 1 4.23 -3.78 11.83
CA MET A 1 4.42 -2.83 10.70
C MET A 1 5.19 -1.60 11.17
N GLU A 2 5.95 -1.69 12.27
CA GLU A 2 6.56 -0.51 12.90
C GLU A 2 8.04 -0.33 12.50
N ASP A 3 8.71 -1.36 12.00
CA ASP A 3 10.14 -1.28 11.69
C ASP A 3 10.44 -0.49 10.42
N THR A 4 9.72 -0.72 9.32
CA THR A 4 10.05 -0.09 8.02
C THR A 4 9.84 1.42 8.03
N LEU A 5 8.73 1.88 8.59
CA LEU A 5 8.44 3.31 8.74
C LEU A 5 9.36 3.98 9.75
N SER A 6 9.75 3.28 10.83
CA SER A 6 10.73 3.79 11.80
C SER A 6 12.12 3.93 11.18
N GLU A 7 12.57 2.97 10.38
CA GLU A 7 13.84 3.04 9.66
C GLU A 7 13.85 4.16 8.61
N VAL A 8 12.75 4.36 7.88
CA VAL A 8 12.60 5.52 6.99
C VAL A 8 12.61 6.82 7.80
N ALA A 9 11.92 6.89 8.94
CA ALA A 9 11.93 8.09 9.78
C ALA A 9 13.31 8.39 10.37
N LYS A 10 14.12 7.37 10.69
CA LYS A 10 15.50 7.54 11.19
C LYS A 10 16.47 7.96 10.09
N HIS A 11 16.42 7.30 8.93
CA HIS A 11 17.40 7.50 7.86
C HIS A 11 17.03 8.60 6.87
N CYS A 12 15.73 8.93 6.77
CA CYS A 12 15.18 9.85 5.78
C CYS A 12 14.41 11.01 6.41
N ALA A 13 14.70 11.36 7.67
CA ALA A 13 14.03 12.42 8.41
C ALA A 13 14.02 13.77 7.66
N GLU A 14 15.12 14.10 7.00
CA GLU A 14 15.26 15.35 6.25
C GLU A 14 14.33 15.39 5.02
N GLN A 15 14.29 14.30 4.25
CA GLN A 15 13.43 14.15 3.07
C GLN A 15 11.96 14.11 3.48
N LEU A 16 11.63 13.47 4.60
CA LEU A 16 10.29 13.44 5.20
C LEU A 16 9.82 14.85 5.57
N ARG A 17 10.67 15.62 6.26
CA ARG A 17 10.38 17.01 6.63
C ARG A 17 10.19 17.89 5.40
N ALA A 18 11.09 17.82 4.42
CA ALA A 18 11.01 18.61 3.20
C ALA A 18 9.74 18.32 2.39
N TYR A 19 9.31 17.05 2.36
CA TYR A 19 8.06 16.65 1.74
C TYR A 19 6.84 17.16 2.54
N GLY A 20 6.82 16.96 3.86
CA GLY A 20 5.74 17.43 4.74
C GLY A 20 5.50 18.94 4.64
N GLU A 21 6.57 19.74 4.73
CA GLU A 21 6.48 21.19 4.56
C GLU A 21 5.96 21.59 3.17
N CYS A 22 6.27 20.82 2.13
CA CYS A 22 5.77 21.09 0.79
C CYS A 22 4.26 20.83 0.69
N VAL A 23 3.78 19.72 1.28
CA VAL A 23 2.35 19.37 1.29
C VAL A 23 1.54 20.41 2.07
N GLU A 24 2.05 20.83 3.24
CA GLU A 24 1.43 21.89 4.05
C GLU A 24 1.27 23.20 3.27
N ARG A 25 2.27 23.56 2.44
CA ARG A 25 2.22 24.75 1.59
C ARG A 25 1.32 24.59 0.35
N ASN A 26 1.04 23.37 -0.09
CA ASN A 26 0.34 23.08 -1.35
C ASN A 26 -0.81 22.06 -1.19
N PRO A 27 -1.77 22.27 -0.28
CA PRO A 27 -2.73 21.24 0.12
C PRO A 27 -3.63 20.72 -1.01
N HIS A 28 -3.86 21.51 -2.06
CA HIS A 28 -4.72 21.15 -3.19
C HIS A 28 -3.97 20.63 -4.43
N SER A 29 -2.64 20.66 -4.43
CA SER A 29 -1.83 20.32 -5.62
C SER A 29 -0.44 19.77 -5.28
N TRP A 30 -0.28 19.26 -4.06
CA TRP A 30 0.96 18.67 -3.57
C TRP A 30 1.41 17.48 -4.42
N ASP A 31 0.48 16.76 -5.05
CA ASP A 31 0.77 15.58 -5.88
C ASP A 31 1.71 15.91 -7.05
N ARG A 32 1.53 17.10 -7.66
CA ARG A 32 2.40 17.63 -8.72
C ARG A 32 3.49 18.53 -8.15
N GLN A 33 3.15 19.47 -7.28
CA GLN A 33 4.07 20.49 -6.79
C GLN A 33 5.18 19.94 -5.88
N CYS A 34 4.93 18.83 -5.19
CA CYS A 34 5.88 18.20 -4.27
C CYS A 34 6.50 16.92 -4.85
N SER A 35 6.38 16.70 -6.17
CA SER A 35 6.90 15.52 -6.86
C SER A 35 8.40 15.32 -6.65
N LYS A 36 9.19 16.40 -6.62
CA LYS A 36 10.64 16.36 -6.38
C LYS A 36 10.99 15.88 -4.97
N GLN A 37 10.29 16.40 -3.96
CA GLN A 37 10.47 16.00 -2.56
C GLN A 37 9.99 14.56 -2.34
N ARG A 38 8.89 14.17 -3.00
CA ARG A 38 8.39 12.79 -3.01
C ARG A 38 9.43 11.83 -3.57
N GLN A 39 10.03 12.17 -4.71
CA GLN A 39 11.08 11.36 -5.34
C GLN A 39 12.33 11.26 -4.46
N GLY A 40 12.74 12.35 -3.82
CA GLY A 40 13.86 12.35 -2.87
C GLY A 40 13.62 11.44 -1.66
N LEU A 41 12.40 11.45 -1.12
CA LEU A 41 12.02 10.55 -0.03
C LEU A 41 12.00 9.08 -0.48
N SER A 42 11.46 8.78 -1.67
CA SER A 42 11.50 7.43 -2.25
C SER A 42 12.93 6.92 -2.44
N LEU A 43 13.83 7.74 -2.99
CA LEU A 43 15.24 7.35 -3.20
C LEU A 43 15.96 7.08 -1.88
N CYS A 44 15.73 7.91 -0.86
CA CYS A 44 16.31 7.68 0.46
C CYS A 44 15.81 6.36 1.07
N ALA A 45 14.50 6.11 0.99
CA ALA A 45 13.92 4.86 1.49
C ALA A 45 14.49 3.64 0.74
N GLU A 46 14.63 3.71 -0.58
CA GLU A 46 15.24 2.64 -1.40
C GLU A 46 16.72 2.39 -1.08
N THR A 47 17.45 3.44 -0.68
CA THR A 47 18.89 3.35 -0.37
C THR A 47 19.13 2.74 1.02
N HIS A 48 18.32 3.14 2.00
CA HIS A 48 18.55 2.78 3.41
C HIS A 48 17.70 1.62 3.90
N VAL A 49 16.62 1.28 3.20
CA VAL A 49 15.73 0.18 3.55
C VAL A 49 15.91 -0.92 2.50
N SER A 50 16.85 -1.82 2.77
CA SER A 50 17.22 -2.93 1.88
C SER A 50 16.03 -3.85 1.53
N SER A 51 15.03 -3.95 2.41
CA SER A 51 13.76 -4.64 2.14
C SER A 51 12.91 -3.93 1.07
N LEU A 52 12.89 -2.60 1.02
CA LEU A 52 12.17 -1.84 -0.01
C LEU A 52 12.81 -2.05 -1.39
N ARG A 53 14.15 -2.01 -1.47
CA ARG A 53 14.85 -2.27 -2.74
C ARG A 53 14.58 -3.68 -3.26
N ARG A 54 14.63 -4.67 -2.38
CA ARG A 54 14.39 -6.08 -2.71
C ARG A 54 12.93 -6.34 -3.14
N VAL A 55 11.95 -5.70 -2.50
CA VAL A 55 10.54 -5.74 -2.93
C VAL A 55 10.39 -5.12 -4.32
N LYS A 56 10.99 -3.96 -4.56
CA LYS A 56 10.88 -3.24 -5.83
C LYS A 56 11.46 -4.05 -6.99
N GLU A 57 12.62 -4.68 -6.78
CA GLU A 57 13.25 -5.59 -7.76
C GLU A 57 12.43 -6.87 -7.95
N ALA A 58 11.97 -7.51 -6.86
CA ALA A 58 11.27 -8.80 -6.93
C ALA A 58 9.84 -8.69 -7.44
N CYS A 59 9.19 -7.54 -7.26
CA CYS A 59 7.78 -7.32 -7.55
C CYS A 59 7.53 -6.29 -8.65
N ALA A 60 8.55 -5.92 -9.43
CA ALA A 60 8.46 -4.90 -10.48
C ALA A 60 7.25 -5.11 -11.40
N GLU A 61 7.02 -6.34 -11.88
CA GLU A 61 5.89 -6.67 -12.76
C GLU A 61 4.52 -6.47 -12.09
N ALA A 62 4.39 -6.83 -10.81
CA ALA A 62 3.16 -6.64 -10.05
C ALA A 62 2.92 -5.16 -9.70
N ILE A 63 3.99 -4.39 -9.50
CA ILE A 63 3.95 -2.94 -9.31
C ILE A 63 3.45 -2.27 -10.59
N ASP A 64 4.05 -2.60 -11.74
CA ASP A 64 3.69 -2.03 -13.03
C ASP A 64 2.24 -2.35 -13.40
N ALA A 65 1.77 -3.58 -13.15
CA ALA A 65 0.39 -3.98 -13.40
C ALA A 65 -0.62 -3.18 -12.55
N TYR A 66 -0.32 -2.95 -11.28
CA TYR A 66 -1.15 -2.14 -10.40
C TYR A 66 -1.15 -0.66 -10.80
N ASP A 67 0.04 -0.09 -11.07
CA ASP A 67 0.20 1.30 -11.49
C ASP A 67 -0.54 1.57 -12.81
N GLN A 68 -0.44 0.66 -13.78
CA GLN A 68 -1.16 0.78 -15.05
C GLN A 68 -2.66 0.72 -14.83
N CYS A 69 -3.17 -0.21 -14.00
CA CYS A 69 -4.58 -0.31 -13.69
C CYS A 69 -5.12 0.99 -13.05
N VAL A 70 -4.41 1.52 -12.04
CA VAL A 70 -4.82 2.76 -11.36
C VAL A 70 -4.78 3.94 -12.31
N LYS A 71 -3.80 3.99 -13.21
CA LYS A 71 -3.69 5.03 -14.24
C LYS A 71 -4.86 4.98 -15.22
N GLU A 72 -5.34 3.79 -15.59
CA GLU A 72 -6.49 3.61 -16.48
C GLU A 72 -7.85 3.77 -15.77
N HIS A 73 -7.90 3.47 -14.47
CA HIS A 73 -9.13 3.43 -13.66
C HIS A 73 -9.07 4.38 -12.45
N HIS A 74 -8.51 5.57 -12.64
CA HIS A 74 -8.31 6.56 -11.58
C HIS A 74 -9.61 7.02 -10.88
N GLN A 75 -10.77 6.85 -11.54
CA GLN A 75 -12.09 7.13 -10.95
C GLN A 75 -12.77 5.91 -10.34
N THR A 76 -12.30 4.69 -10.64
CA THR A 76 -12.88 3.41 -10.18
C THR A 76 -11.77 2.46 -9.70
N PRO A 77 -11.05 2.82 -8.62
CA PRO A 77 -9.91 2.04 -8.13
C PRO A 77 -10.29 0.63 -7.65
N GLU A 78 -11.58 0.36 -7.34
CA GLU A 78 -12.03 -1.00 -7.00
C GLU A 78 -11.73 -2.04 -8.09
N ARG A 79 -11.61 -1.62 -9.36
CA ARG A 79 -11.24 -2.52 -10.47
C ARG A 79 -9.80 -3.04 -10.37
N CYS A 80 -8.97 -2.38 -9.57
CA CYS A 80 -7.57 -2.72 -9.40
C CYS A 80 -7.29 -3.60 -8.16
N ILE A 81 -8.33 -4.06 -7.46
CA ILE A 81 -8.18 -4.88 -6.25
C ILE A 81 -7.44 -6.18 -6.52
N ASP A 82 -7.62 -6.80 -7.69
CA ASP A 82 -6.90 -8.04 -8.02
C ASP A 82 -5.40 -7.78 -8.27
N ALA A 83 -5.07 -6.70 -8.98
CA ALA A 83 -3.67 -6.25 -9.16
C ALA A 83 -3.03 -5.88 -7.83
N LEU A 84 -3.78 -5.20 -6.94
CA LEU A 84 -3.34 -4.88 -5.58
C LEU A 84 -3.08 -6.13 -4.75
N ARG A 85 -3.95 -7.15 -4.85
CA ARG A 85 -3.79 -8.42 -4.14
C ARG A 85 -2.52 -9.17 -4.60
N ALA A 86 -2.24 -9.16 -5.90
CA ALA A 86 -1.04 -9.75 -6.47
C ALA A 86 0.24 -9.02 -5.99
N LEU A 87 0.22 -7.69 -6.00
CA LEU A 87 1.31 -6.86 -5.49
C LEU A 87 1.57 -7.09 -3.99
N HIS A 88 0.50 -7.17 -3.19
CA HIS A 88 0.59 -7.46 -1.77
C HIS A 88 1.19 -8.83 -1.51
N ALA A 89 0.74 -9.88 -2.21
CA ALA A 89 1.28 -11.23 -2.07
C ALA A 89 2.76 -11.31 -2.45
N CYS A 90 3.18 -10.57 -3.49
CA CYS A 90 4.59 -10.50 -3.87
C CYS A 90 5.42 -9.77 -2.79
N THR A 91 4.91 -8.64 -2.29
CA THR A 91 5.57 -7.86 -1.25
C THR A 91 5.81 -8.70 -0.01
N GLU A 92 4.79 -9.39 0.49
CA GLU A 92 4.89 -10.27 1.67
C GLU A 92 5.96 -11.36 1.50
N ARG A 93 6.04 -11.98 0.31
CA ARG A 93 7.08 -12.97 -0.02
C ARG A 93 8.47 -12.33 -0.04
N ALA A 94 8.61 -11.13 -0.58
CA ALA A 94 9.88 -10.43 -0.69
C ALA A 94 10.41 -9.89 0.65
N VAL A 95 9.53 -9.51 1.58
CA VAL A 95 9.91 -9.19 2.99
C VAL A 95 10.00 -10.42 3.90
N GLY A 96 9.65 -11.62 3.41
CA GLY A 96 9.76 -12.87 4.18
C GLY A 96 8.73 -12.99 5.31
N ARG A 97 7.59 -12.31 5.20
CA ARG A 97 6.48 -12.46 6.16
C ARG A 97 5.61 -13.64 5.71
N PRO A 98 5.45 -14.71 6.52
CA PRO A 98 4.46 -15.73 6.20
C PRO A 98 3.07 -15.09 6.31
N LEU A 99 2.24 -15.30 5.28
CA LEU A 99 0.82 -14.96 5.26
C LEU A 99 0.23 -15.34 6.63
N ARG A 100 -0.17 -14.35 7.43
CA ARG A 100 -1.28 -14.60 8.35
C ARG A 100 -2.47 -14.77 7.40
N PRO A 101 -3.05 -15.98 7.28
CA PRO A 101 -4.20 -16.15 6.41
C PRO A 101 -5.25 -15.15 6.86
N SER A 102 -5.65 -14.27 5.94
CA SER A 102 -6.78 -13.38 6.12
C SER A 102 -7.95 -14.24 6.58
N MET A 103 -8.49 -13.93 7.76
CA MET A 103 -9.70 -14.60 8.23
C MET A 103 -10.75 -14.48 7.13
N PRO A 104 -11.48 -15.57 6.83
CA PRO A 104 -12.52 -15.53 5.83
C PRO A 104 -13.50 -14.41 6.20
N VAL A 105 -13.78 -13.55 5.23
CA VAL A 105 -14.90 -12.62 5.28
C VAL A 105 -16.11 -13.44 5.70
N SER A 106 -16.64 -13.17 6.89
CA SER A 106 -17.87 -13.79 7.35
C SER A 106 -18.98 -13.16 6.54
N THR A 107 -19.25 -13.76 5.39
CA THR A 107 -20.51 -13.61 4.67
C THR A 107 -21.63 -13.90 5.64
N GLU A 108 -22.37 -12.84 5.96
CA GLU A 108 -23.82 -12.83 6.14
C GLU A 108 -24.41 -14.08 6.82
N SER A 109 -24.56 -14.00 8.14
CA SER A 109 -25.37 -14.95 8.90
C SER A 109 -26.83 -14.79 8.49
N THR A 110 -27.31 -15.82 7.81
CA THR A 110 -28.69 -16.06 7.41
C THR A 110 -29.63 -15.93 8.62
N ASP A 111 -30.46 -14.87 8.64
CA ASP A 111 -31.64 -14.80 9.50
C ASP A 111 -32.81 -15.46 8.77
N THR A 112 -33.02 -16.75 9.06
CA THR A 112 -34.27 -17.45 8.74
C THR A 112 -34.98 -17.74 10.06
N PRO A 113 -36.10 -17.09 10.37
CA PRO A 113 -36.93 -17.50 11.49
C PRO A 113 -37.85 -18.64 11.03
N ALA A 114 -37.53 -19.86 11.44
CA ALA A 114 -38.47 -20.99 11.46
C ALA A 114 -38.98 -21.17 12.89
N ALA A 115 -40.16 -20.64 13.19
CA ALA A 115 -40.91 -20.98 14.39
C ALA A 115 -42.18 -21.73 13.99
N SER A 116 -42.13 -23.06 14.15
CA SER A 116 -43.31 -23.93 14.13
C SER A 116 -43.91 -24.03 15.52
N GLU A 117 -45.24 -23.84 15.55
CA GLU A 117 -46.22 -24.32 16.53
C GLU A 117 -45.85 -25.62 17.26
N HIS A 118 -46.09 -25.63 18.58
CA HIS A 118 -46.56 -26.79 19.36
C HIS A 118 -47.39 -26.28 20.55
N GLN A 119 -48.71 -26.44 20.47
CA GLN A 119 -49.62 -26.81 21.57
C GLN A 119 -50.99 -27.17 21.01
#